data_AF-A0A4R9G8L8-F1
#
_entry.id   AF-A0A4R9G8L8-F1
#
_cell.length_a   1.000
_cell.length_b   1.000
_cell.length_c   1.000
_cell.angle_alpha   90.00
_cell.angle_beta   90.00
_cell.angle_gamma   90.00
#
_symmetry.space_group_name_H-M   'P 1'
#
loop_
_entity.id
_entity.type
_entity.pdbx_description
1 polymer ?
#
loop_
_entity_poly.entity_id
_entity_poly.type
_entity_poly.pdbx_seq_one_letter_code
_entity_poly.pdbx_strand_id
1 'polypeptide(L)'
;MLESFQSATHSQKVQTYYTGEIVYDLETKEGKHLRISRWGKIEYYRSKYETLNPKEGMDFLCAEKIRWELEKRFTATATKMKADPISTANRRETVENLKEYIRFSKAIHSKSQLVRNFLFLSLAKYMEGDQGLPISPCGLTIAAKNIIEIAVRDLKDPEARNAWAAAIPVFSGYELGFTMAGYCE
;
A
#
# COMPACT_ATOMS: atom_id res chain seq x y z
N MET A 1 -17.50 -17.64 6.30
CA MET A 1 -16.22 -17.07 5.80
C MET A 1 -15.24 -18.15 5.31
N LEU A 2 -15.30 -19.40 5.81
CA LEU A 2 -14.59 -20.56 5.25
C LEU A 2 -15.34 -21.25 4.09
N GLU A 3 -16.68 -21.19 4.08
CA GLU A 3 -17.51 -21.82 3.03
C GLU A 3 -17.37 -21.15 1.65
N SER A 4 -17.00 -19.87 1.62
CA SER A 4 -16.73 -19.12 0.38
C SER A 4 -15.40 -19.50 -0.28
N PHE A 5 -14.49 -20.17 0.44
CA PHE A 5 -13.21 -20.64 -0.13
C PHE A 5 -13.33 -22.00 -0.82
N GLN A 6 -14.31 -22.84 -0.44
CA GLN A 6 -14.47 -24.19 -1.01
C GLN A 6 -15.25 -24.21 -2.34
N SER A 7 -16.07 -23.19 -2.63
CA SER A 7 -16.81 -23.12 -3.90
C SER A 7 -16.00 -22.50 -5.07
N ALA A 8 -14.89 -21.83 -4.77
CA ALA A 8 -14.08 -21.13 -5.78
C ALA A 8 -13.16 -22.08 -6.58
N THR A 9 -12.83 -23.25 -6.06
CA THR A 9 -11.89 -24.21 -6.70
C THR A 9 -12.54 -25.14 -7.72
N HIS A 10 -13.87 -25.07 -7.93
CA HIS A 10 -14.60 -25.94 -8.87
C HIS A 10 -15.46 -25.24 -9.91
N SER A 11 -15.35 -23.92 -10.06
CA SER A 11 -15.98 -23.22 -11.19
C SER A 11 -14.93 -22.54 -12.06
N GLN A 12 -14.78 -23.01 -13.30
CA GLN A 12 -14.14 -22.25 -14.40
C GLN A 12 -15.00 -21.04 -14.82
N LYS A 13 -15.77 -20.45 -13.89
CA LYS A 13 -16.65 -19.33 -14.17
C LYS A 13 -15.93 -18.04 -13.83
N VAL A 14 -15.93 -17.12 -14.79
CA VAL A 14 -15.48 -15.75 -14.59
C VAL A 14 -16.39 -15.13 -13.53
N GLN A 15 -15.81 -14.53 -12.49
CA GLN A 15 -16.54 -13.92 -11.39
C GLN A 15 -16.36 -12.41 -11.43
N THR A 16 -17.40 -11.68 -11.02
CA THR A 16 -17.35 -10.22 -10.93
C THR A 16 -16.91 -9.83 -9.52
N TYR A 17 -15.83 -9.07 -9.43
CA TYR A 17 -15.23 -8.58 -8.20
C TYR A 17 -15.46 -7.08 -8.06
N TYR A 18 -15.59 -6.63 -6.81
CA TYR A 18 -15.62 -5.22 -6.47
C TYR A 18 -14.18 -4.74 -6.25
N THR A 19 -13.62 -4.07 -7.26
CA THR A 19 -12.23 -3.62 -7.29
C THR A 19 -12.13 -2.12 -7.02
N GLY A 20 -10.91 -1.65 -6.82
CA GLY A 20 -10.60 -0.23 -6.63
C GLY A 20 -9.64 0.31 -7.68
N GLU A 21 -9.82 1.59 -7.98
CA GLU A 21 -8.90 2.35 -8.83
C GLU A 21 -7.99 3.23 -7.97
N ILE A 22 -6.76 3.48 -8.45
CA ILE A 22 -5.91 4.52 -7.89
C ILE A 22 -6.36 5.84 -8.51
N VAL A 23 -6.71 6.80 -7.67
CA VAL A 23 -7.19 8.12 -8.05
C VAL A 23 -6.23 9.21 -7.62
N TYR A 24 -6.25 10.35 -8.30
CA TYR A 24 -5.47 11.53 -7.97
C TYR A 24 -6.44 12.63 -7.57
N ASP A 25 -6.38 13.01 -6.30
CA ASP A 25 -7.21 14.07 -5.76
C ASP A 25 -6.59 15.44 -6.10
N LEU A 26 -7.31 16.23 -6.89
CA LEU A 26 -6.85 17.56 -7.31
C LEU A 26 -6.86 18.59 -6.18
N GLU A 27 -7.73 18.42 -5.18
CA GLU A 27 -7.87 19.35 -4.06
C GLU A 27 -6.70 19.17 -3.10
N THR A 28 -6.42 17.92 -2.71
CA THR A 28 -5.33 17.61 -1.78
C THR A 28 -3.99 17.42 -2.48
N LYS A 29 -3.98 17.30 -3.81
CA LYS A 29 -2.80 16.97 -4.64
C LYS A 29 -2.16 15.63 -4.26
N GLU A 30 -2.97 14.68 -3.82
CA GLU A 30 -2.51 13.36 -3.35
C GLU A 30 -3.10 12.22 -4.16
N GLY A 31 -2.33 11.14 -4.31
CA GLY A 31 -2.86 9.87 -4.78
C GLY A 31 -3.59 9.10 -3.68
N LYS A 32 -4.69 8.43 -4.03
CA LYS A 32 -5.52 7.64 -3.13
C LYS A 32 -5.89 6.32 -3.81
N HIS A 33 -6.05 5.25 -3.03
CA HIS A 33 -6.48 3.95 -3.57
C HIS A 33 -7.55 3.34 -2.66
N LEU A 34 -7.15 3.03 -1.43
CA LEU A 34 -8.02 2.49 -0.41
C LEU A 34 -7.74 3.11 0.95
N ARG A 35 -8.69 2.92 1.87
CA ARG A 35 -8.55 3.21 3.30
C ARG A 35 -9.16 2.07 4.11
N ILE A 36 -8.77 2.01 5.38
CA ILE A 36 -9.42 1.13 6.35
C ILE A 36 -10.54 1.93 7.02
N SER A 37 -11.78 1.44 6.92
CA SER A 37 -12.94 2.05 7.55
C SER A 37 -12.89 1.93 9.07
N ARG A 38 -13.78 2.67 9.76
CA ARG A 38 -13.96 2.54 11.22
C ARG A 38 -14.29 1.11 11.68
N TRP A 39 -14.83 0.29 10.78
CA TRP A 39 -15.17 -1.11 11.03
C TRP A 39 -14.06 -2.08 10.64
N GLY A 40 -12.88 -1.57 10.27
CA GLY A 40 -11.73 -2.39 9.89
C GLY A 40 -11.87 -3.06 8.53
N LYS A 41 -12.65 -2.51 7.60
CA LYS A 41 -12.81 -3.04 6.23
C LYS A 41 -12.09 -2.16 5.22
N ILE A 42 -11.63 -2.73 4.10
CA ILE A 42 -11.15 -1.94 2.96
C ILE A 42 -12.33 -1.18 2.35
N GLU A 43 -12.12 0.11 2.13
CA GLU A 43 -12.97 0.98 1.34
C GLU A 43 -12.11 1.61 0.24
N TYR A 44 -12.53 1.43 -1.01
CA TYR A 44 -11.90 2.07 -2.15
C TYR A 44 -12.41 3.50 -2.31
N TYR A 45 -11.51 4.43 -2.66
CA TYR A 45 -11.90 5.82 -2.94
C TYR A 45 -12.74 5.94 -4.22
N ARG A 46 -12.39 5.13 -5.21
CA ARG A 46 -13.22 4.89 -6.40
C ARG A 46 -13.26 3.40 -6.65
N SER A 47 -14.46 2.87 -6.78
CA SER A 47 -14.69 1.46 -6.98
C SER A 47 -15.24 1.17 -8.37
N LYS A 48 -15.04 -0.06 -8.80
CA LYS A 48 -15.53 -0.57 -10.07
C LYS A 48 -15.84 -2.06 -9.95
N TYR A 49 -16.71 -2.55 -10.81
CA TYR A 49 -16.93 -3.97 -10.98
C TYR A 49 -16.09 -4.49 -12.14
N GLU A 50 -15.25 -5.49 -11.87
CA GLU A 50 -14.41 -6.13 -12.88
C GLU A 50 -14.63 -7.63 -12.91
N THR A 51 -14.70 -8.17 -14.12
CA THR A 51 -14.92 -9.59 -14.37
C THR A 51 -13.55 -10.25 -14.55
N LEU A 52 -13.11 -11.02 -13.55
CA LEU A 52 -11.77 -11.61 -13.50
C LEU A 52 -11.83 -13.11 -13.71
N ASN A 53 -10.82 -13.65 -14.40
CA ASN A 53 -10.62 -15.10 -14.45
C ASN A 53 -10.28 -15.65 -13.05
N PRO A 54 -10.51 -16.94 -12.76
CA PRO A 54 -10.33 -17.48 -11.41
C PRO A 54 -8.94 -17.27 -10.79
N LYS A 55 -7.88 -17.32 -11.60
CA LYS A 55 -6.50 -17.13 -11.13
C LYS A 55 -6.27 -15.67 -10.73
N GLU A 56 -6.68 -14.74 -11.57
CA GLU A 56 -6.57 -13.30 -11.30
C GLU A 56 -7.46 -12.87 -10.13
N GLY A 57 -8.67 -13.42 -10.01
CA GLY A 57 -9.55 -13.21 -8.87
C GLY A 57 -8.93 -13.66 -7.55
N MET A 58 -8.26 -14.81 -7.51
CA MET A 58 -7.52 -15.26 -6.33
C MET A 58 -6.32 -14.35 -6.03
N ASP A 59 -5.54 -13.99 -7.05
CA ASP A 59 -4.40 -13.09 -6.89
C ASP A 59 -4.84 -11.71 -6.34
N PHE A 60 -5.99 -11.20 -6.81
CA PHE A 60 -6.62 -9.98 -6.31
C PHE A 60 -7.00 -10.10 -4.84
N LEU A 61 -7.76 -11.13 -4.45
CA LEU A 61 -8.19 -11.33 -3.06
C LEU A 61 -7.01 -11.51 -2.11
N CYS A 62 -5.97 -12.23 -2.53
CA CYS A 62 -4.74 -12.37 -1.75
C CYS A 62 -4.02 -11.03 -1.56
N ALA A 63 -3.89 -10.23 -2.62
CA ALA A 63 -3.24 -8.93 -2.54
C ALA A 63 -4.04 -7.94 -1.68
N GLU A 64 -5.37 -7.94 -1.81
CA GLU A 64 -6.28 -7.14 -0.98
C GLU A 64 -6.11 -7.51 0.50
N LYS A 65 -6.09 -8.80 0.82
CA LYS A 65 -5.91 -9.31 2.17
C LYS A 65 -4.56 -8.93 2.76
N ILE A 66 -3.46 -9.13 2.02
CA ILE A 66 -2.11 -8.76 2.48
C ILE A 66 -2.03 -7.25 2.69
N ARG A 67 -2.58 -6.45 1.75
CA ARG A 67 -2.58 -5.00 1.87
C ARG A 67 -3.35 -4.53 3.10
N TRP A 68 -4.49 -5.14 3.39
CA TRP A 68 -5.27 -4.89 4.61
C TRP A 68 -4.46 -5.15 5.89
N GLU A 69 -3.72 -6.27 5.93
CA GLU A 69 -2.89 -6.61 7.10
C GLU A 69 -1.73 -5.64 7.27
N LEU A 70 -1.09 -5.22 6.18
CA LEU A 70 -0.05 -4.19 6.19
C LEU A 70 -0.58 -2.85 6.71
N GLU A 71 -1.71 -2.37 6.20
CA GLU A 71 -2.32 -1.11 6.66
C GLU A 71 -2.65 -1.11 8.15
N LYS A 72 -3.17 -2.23 8.67
CA LYS A 72 -3.42 -2.40 10.11
C LYS A 72 -2.14 -2.31 10.92
N ARG A 73 -1.08 -3.00 10.46
CA ARG A 73 0.24 -2.94 11.11
C ARG A 73 0.83 -1.54 11.08
N PHE A 74 0.78 -0.88 9.92
CA PHE A 74 1.28 0.48 9.73
C PHE A 74 0.58 1.46 10.67
N THR A 75 -0.75 1.41 10.73
CA THR A 75 -1.56 2.27 11.61
C THR A 75 -1.24 2.00 13.09
N ALA A 76 -1.13 0.73 13.50
CA ALA A 76 -0.79 0.36 14.86
C ALA A 76 0.61 0.83 15.26
N THR A 77 1.62 0.60 14.41
CA THR A 77 3.00 1.04 14.65
C THR A 77 3.10 2.56 14.65
N ALA A 78 2.42 3.26 13.73
CA ALA A 78 2.34 4.72 13.73
C ALA A 78 1.77 5.27 15.04
N THR A 79 0.75 4.62 15.59
CA THR A 79 0.14 5.02 16.88
C THR A 79 1.13 4.86 18.03
N LYS A 80 1.84 3.73 18.10
CA LYS A 80 2.90 3.49 19.10
C LYS A 80 4.05 4.49 18.96
N MET A 81 4.52 4.74 17.74
CA MET A 81 5.60 5.71 17.46
C MET A 81 5.21 7.14 17.80
N LYS A 82 3.92 7.50 17.66
CA LYS A 82 3.42 8.81 18.10
C LYS A 82 3.45 8.96 19.62
N ALA A 83 3.09 7.89 20.34
CA ALA A 83 3.08 7.88 21.80
C ALA A 83 4.50 7.83 22.40
N ASP A 84 5.41 7.07 21.78
CA ASP A 84 6.81 6.95 22.20
C ASP A 84 7.75 6.88 20.98
N PRO A 85 8.24 8.05 20.51
CA PRO A 85 9.14 8.15 19.35
C PRO A 85 10.56 7.64 19.58
N ILE A 86 10.98 7.49 20.85
CA ILE A 86 12.34 7.06 21.21
C ILE A 86 12.44 5.55 21.46
N SER A 87 11.31 4.85 21.58
CA SER A 87 11.26 3.39 21.71
C SER A 87 11.98 2.66 20.58
N THR A 88 13.04 1.93 20.96
CA THR A 88 13.79 1.05 20.05
C THR A 88 12.95 -0.12 19.55
N ALA A 89 12.01 -0.60 20.36
CA ALA A 89 11.06 -1.65 19.97
C ALA A 89 10.11 -1.16 18.88
N ASN A 90 9.51 0.03 19.04
CA ASN A 90 8.62 0.61 18.05
C ASN A 90 9.36 0.89 16.74
N ARG A 91 10.60 1.41 16.81
CA ARG A 91 11.46 1.60 15.63
C ARG A 91 11.73 0.28 14.91
N ARG A 92 12.02 -0.81 15.64
CA ARG A 92 12.19 -2.13 15.03
C ARG A 92 10.92 -2.59 14.30
N GLU A 93 9.72 -2.32 14.83
CA GLU A 93 8.47 -2.60 14.12
C GLU A 93 8.37 -1.83 12.79
N THR A 94 8.80 -0.56 12.74
CA THR A 94 8.80 0.22 11.48
C THR A 94 9.73 -0.39 10.42
N VAL A 95 10.85 -0.97 10.84
CA VAL A 95 11.79 -1.68 9.94
C VAL A 95 11.18 -2.98 9.42
N GLU A 96 10.53 -3.75 10.29
CA GLU A 96 9.83 -4.98 9.86
C GLU A 96 8.65 -4.66 8.93
N ASN A 97 7.96 -3.55 9.15
CA ASN A 97 6.93 -3.06 8.23
C ASN A 97 7.50 -2.73 6.83
N LEU A 98 8.70 -2.13 6.76
CA LEU A 98 9.38 -1.89 5.49
C LEU A 98 9.76 -3.19 4.78
N LYS A 99 10.33 -4.15 5.52
CA LYS A 99 10.69 -5.47 4.98
C LYS A 99 9.49 -6.21 4.40
N GLU A 100 8.37 -6.21 5.10
CA GLU A 100 7.15 -6.88 4.64
C GLU A 100 6.53 -6.19 3.43
N TYR A 101 6.60 -4.86 3.35
CA TYR A 101 6.17 -4.15 2.15
C TYR A 101 7.04 -4.46 0.93
N ILE A 102 8.36 -4.55 1.10
CA ILE A 102 9.31 -4.99 0.06
C ILE A 102 9.03 -6.46 -0.33
N ARG A 103 8.73 -7.33 0.64
CA ARG A 103 8.39 -8.73 0.36
C ARG A 103 7.11 -8.82 -0.47
N PHE A 104 6.10 -8.03 -0.12
CA PHE A 104 4.85 -7.95 -0.87
C PHE A 104 5.07 -7.51 -2.31
N SER A 105 5.88 -6.46 -2.55
CA SER A 105 6.17 -6.00 -3.92
C SER A 105 6.84 -7.04 -4.79
N LYS A 106 7.79 -7.80 -4.24
CA LYS A 106 8.41 -8.94 -4.92
C LYS A 106 7.39 -10.02 -5.26
N ALA A 107 6.48 -10.34 -4.34
CA ALA A 107 5.47 -11.38 -4.52
C ALA A 107 4.48 -11.06 -5.66
N ILE A 108 4.18 -9.77 -5.88
CA ILE A 108 3.20 -9.35 -6.89
C ILE A 108 3.81 -8.77 -8.18
N HIS A 109 5.14 -8.80 -8.32
CA HIS A 109 5.87 -8.22 -9.45
C HIS A 109 5.42 -8.71 -10.84
N SER A 110 5.09 -9.99 -10.96
CA SER A 110 4.67 -10.62 -12.22
C SER A 110 3.14 -10.68 -12.39
N LYS A 111 2.38 -10.03 -11.50
CA LYS A 111 0.92 -10.05 -11.49
C LYS A 111 0.34 -8.94 -12.38
N SER A 112 -0.98 -8.99 -12.60
CA SER A 112 -1.66 -7.99 -13.42
C SER A 112 -1.58 -6.59 -12.81
N GLN A 113 -1.85 -5.56 -13.62
CA GLN A 113 -1.83 -4.18 -13.14
C GLN A 113 -2.81 -3.97 -11.97
N LEU A 114 -3.99 -4.58 -12.04
CA LEU A 114 -4.99 -4.55 -10.96
C LEU A 114 -4.41 -5.02 -9.62
N VAL A 115 -3.68 -6.14 -9.63
CA VAL A 115 -3.04 -6.69 -8.42
C VAL A 115 -1.86 -5.79 -7.98
N ARG A 116 -1.07 -5.28 -8.93
CA ARG A 116 0.05 -4.38 -8.63
C ARG A 116 -0.38 -3.03 -8.04
N ASN A 117 -1.61 -2.59 -8.30
CA ASN A 117 -2.16 -1.36 -7.72
C ASN A 117 -2.23 -1.40 -6.18
N PHE A 118 -2.26 -2.58 -5.55
CA PHE A 118 -2.15 -2.71 -4.10
C PHE A 118 -0.78 -2.27 -3.53
N LEU A 119 0.22 -2.04 -4.39
CA LEU A 119 1.46 -1.39 -3.96
C LEU A 119 1.29 0.10 -3.69
N PHE A 120 0.22 0.73 -4.16
CA PHE A 120 0.04 2.16 -3.88
C PHE A 120 -0.13 2.40 -2.37
N LEU A 121 0.78 3.19 -1.81
CA LEU A 121 0.81 3.60 -0.40
C LEU A 121 0.97 5.11 -0.35
N SER A 122 -0.03 5.81 0.22
CA SER A 122 0.11 7.23 0.54
C SER A 122 0.76 7.39 1.92
N LEU A 123 1.93 8.04 1.94
CA LEU A 123 2.62 8.41 3.18
C LEU A 123 2.32 9.84 3.63
N ALA A 124 1.59 10.63 2.84
CA ALA A 124 1.40 12.06 3.07
C ALA A 124 0.82 12.36 4.47
N LYS A 125 -0.22 11.63 4.88
CA LYS A 125 -0.83 11.72 6.22
C LYS A 125 0.12 11.46 7.41
N TYR A 126 1.29 10.86 7.18
CA TYR A 126 2.31 10.62 8.20
C TYR A 126 3.42 11.67 8.18
N MET A 127 3.57 12.42 7.07
CA MET A 127 4.51 13.53 6.97
C MET A 127 3.98 14.81 7.60
N GLU A 128 2.67 15.00 7.63
CA GLU A 128 2.03 16.19 8.23
C GLU A 128 2.13 16.24 9.77
N GLY A 129 2.79 15.26 10.40
CA GLY A 129 3.01 15.20 11.85
C GLY A 129 1.80 14.72 12.65
N ASP A 130 0.64 14.59 12.00
CA ASP A 130 -0.60 14.13 12.62
C ASP A 130 -0.57 12.65 13.01
N GLN A 131 0.27 11.85 12.36
CA GLN A 131 0.44 10.42 12.63
C GLN A 131 1.91 10.08 12.84
N GLY A 132 2.20 9.15 13.77
CA GLY A 132 3.57 8.68 13.98
C GLY A 132 4.07 7.82 12.82
N LEU A 133 5.29 7.32 12.91
CA LEU A 133 5.97 6.66 11.79
C LEU A 133 5.44 5.23 11.57
N PRO A 134 4.80 4.92 10.43
CA PRO A 134 4.26 3.57 10.16
C PRO A 134 5.35 2.60 9.67
N ILE A 135 6.34 3.15 8.98
CA ILE A 135 7.36 2.44 8.21
C ILE A 135 8.68 3.18 8.41
N SER A 136 9.78 2.44 8.38
CA SER A 136 11.11 3.01 8.57
C SER A 136 11.39 4.03 7.46
N PRO A 137 11.81 5.27 7.79
CA PRO A 137 12.29 6.23 6.79
C PRO A 137 13.62 5.80 6.18
N CYS A 138 14.47 5.11 6.95
CA CYS A 138 15.81 4.74 6.50
C CYS A 138 15.76 3.60 5.48
N GLY A 139 16.38 3.80 4.32
CA GLY A 139 16.36 2.91 3.17
C GLY A 139 15.07 2.97 2.35
N LEU A 140 14.14 3.87 2.68
CA LEU A 140 12.82 3.91 2.06
C LEU A 140 12.89 4.34 0.60
N THR A 141 13.72 5.30 0.22
CA THR A 141 13.83 5.80 -1.16
C THR A 141 14.28 4.69 -2.11
N ILE A 142 15.29 3.89 -1.70
CA ILE A 142 15.79 2.76 -2.49
C ILE A 142 14.70 1.69 -2.62
N ALA A 143 14.00 1.38 -1.51
CA ALA A 143 12.90 0.43 -1.51
C ALA A 143 11.73 0.93 -2.40
N ALA A 144 11.35 2.18 -2.25
CA ALA A 144 10.27 2.84 -2.99
C ALA A 144 10.56 2.86 -4.48
N LYS A 145 11.81 3.16 -4.90
CA LYS A 145 12.21 3.09 -6.31
C LYS A 145 11.84 1.73 -6.93
N ASN A 146 12.26 0.63 -6.31
CA ASN A 146 11.97 -0.72 -6.82
C ASN A 146 10.47 -1.01 -6.81
N ILE A 147 9.75 -0.59 -5.77
CA ILE A 147 8.30 -0.79 -5.66
C ILE A 147 7.56 -0.03 -6.76
N ILE A 148 7.96 1.22 -7.01
CA ILE A 148 7.38 2.09 -8.03
C ILE A 148 7.66 1.51 -9.41
N GLU A 149 8.90 1.10 -9.71
CA GLU A 149 9.25 0.44 -10.98
C GLU A 149 8.35 -0.77 -11.26
N ILE A 150 8.10 -1.60 -10.24
CA ILE A 150 7.15 -2.73 -10.33
C ILE A 150 5.73 -2.24 -10.62
N ALA A 151 5.27 -1.24 -9.86
CA ALA A 151 3.89 -0.76 -9.91
C ALA A 151 3.55 -0.04 -11.23
N VAL A 152 4.51 0.67 -11.84
CA VAL A 152 4.26 1.53 -13.01
C VAL A 152 4.67 0.92 -14.35
N ARG A 153 5.37 -0.23 -14.37
CA ARG A 153 5.95 -0.85 -15.60
C ARG A 153 5.02 -0.85 -16.81
N ASP A 154 3.73 -1.14 -16.60
CA ASP A 154 2.73 -1.23 -17.68
C ASP A 154 1.49 -0.36 -17.38
N LEU A 155 1.63 0.60 -16.47
CA LEU A 155 0.52 1.43 -16.01
C LEU A 155 0.11 2.41 -17.11
N LYS A 156 -1.12 2.27 -17.60
CA LYS A 156 -1.68 3.13 -18.66
C LYS A 156 -2.59 4.23 -18.15
N ASP A 157 -3.21 4.01 -17.00
CA ASP A 157 -4.18 4.93 -16.42
C ASP A 157 -3.51 6.27 -16.04
N PRO A 158 -3.92 7.41 -16.63
CA PRO A 158 -3.29 8.70 -16.38
C PRO A 158 -3.46 9.17 -14.93
N GLU A 159 -4.59 8.85 -14.30
CA GLU A 159 -4.89 9.28 -12.94
C GLU A 159 -3.99 8.57 -11.92
N ALA A 160 -3.82 7.26 -12.09
CA ALA A 160 -2.88 6.45 -11.33
C ALA A 160 -1.41 6.88 -11.57
N ARG A 161 -1.05 7.29 -12.80
CA ARG A 161 0.28 7.85 -13.07
C ARG A 161 0.51 9.14 -12.30
N ASN A 162 -0.47 10.04 -12.29
CA ASN A 162 -0.40 11.29 -11.51
C ASN A 162 -0.34 11.02 -10.01
N ALA A 163 -1.12 10.05 -9.52
CA ALA A 163 -1.07 9.61 -8.13
C ALA A 163 0.32 9.10 -7.71
N TRP A 164 0.95 8.26 -8.54
CA TRP A 164 2.32 7.80 -8.29
C TRP A 164 3.35 8.92 -8.39
N ALA A 165 3.21 9.82 -9.37
CA ALA A 165 4.08 10.98 -9.52
C ALA A 165 4.02 11.90 -8.28
N ALA A 166 2.83 12.10 -7.71
CA ALA A 166 2.64 12.86 -6.48
C ALA A 166 3.21 12.16 -5.23
N ALA A 167 3.24 10.82 -5.22
CA ALA A 167 3.78 10.05 -4.09
C ALA A 167 5.33 10.04 -4.05
N ILE A 168 6.01 10.17 -5.20
CA ILE A 168 7.48 10.12 -5.28
C ILE A 168 8.16 11.15 -4.36
N PRO A 169 7.84 12.46 -4.43
CA PRO A 169 8.44 13.46 -3.54
C PRO A 169 8.17 13.19 -2.06
N VAL A 170 7.04 12.56 -1.72
CA VAL A 170 6.67 12.21 -0.33
C VAL A 170 7.63 11.15 0.21
N PHE A 171 7.95 10.10 -0.56
CA PHE A 171 8.93 9.09 -0.12
C PHE A 171 10.32 9.69 0.10
N SER A 172 10.80 10.51 -0.83
CA SER A 172 12.12 11.13 -0.72
C SER A 172 12.19 12.17 0.41
N GLY A 173 11.16 13.00 0.57
CA GLY A 173 11.08 13.96 1.66
C GLY A 173 11.00 13.28 3.02
N TYR A 174 10.25 12.18 3.11
CA TYR A 174 10.15 11.38 4.34
C TYR A 174 11.49 10.77 4.76
N GLU A 175 12.33 10.28 3.85
CA GLU A 175 13.67 9.81 4.25
C GLU A 175 14.63 10.96 4.53
N LEU A 176 14.70 11.95 3.63
CA LEU A 176 15.65 13.07 3.72
C LEU A 176 15.54 13.81 5.06
N GLY A 177 14.32 14.08 5.54
CA GLY A 177 14.12 14.75 6.82
C GLY A 177 14.74 13.98 8.00
N PHE A 178 14.69 12.65 7.97
CA PHE A 178 15.26 11.80 9.01
C PHE A 178 16.77 11.62 8.87
N THR A 179 17.30 11.57 7.65
CA THR A 179 18.74 11.62 7.40
C THR A 179 19.34 12.93 7.92
N MET A 180 18.72 14.08 7.62
CA MET A 180 19.20 15.39 8.08
C MET A 180 19.16 15.54 9.62
N ALA A 181 18.21 14.86 10.27
CA ALA A 181 18.11 14.82 11.73
C ALA A 181 19.03 13.77 12.38
N GLY A 182 19.83 13.02 11.60
CA GLY A 182 20.78 12.02 12.09
C GLY A 182 20.15 10.70 12.52
N TYR A 183 18.91 10.41 12.10
CA TYR A 183 18.23 9.14 12.39
C TYR A 183 18.54 8.04 11.38
N CYS A 184 18.89 8.42 10.15
CA CYS A 184 19.32 7.51 9.10
C CYS A 184 20.79 7.77 8.77
N GLU A 185 21.57 6.69 8.67
CA GLU A 185 23.00 6.70 8.32
C GLU A 185 23.23 7.05 6.85
#